data_AF-A0A9E8QHY7-F1
#
_entry.id   AF-A0A9E8QHY7-F1
#
_cell.length_a   1.000
_cell.length_b   1.000
_cell.length_c   1.000
_cell.angle_alpha   90.00
_cell.angle_beta   90.00
_cell.angle_gamma   90.00
#
_symmetry.space_group_name_H-M   'P 1'
#
loop_
_entity.id
_entity.type
_entity.pdbx_description
1 polymer ?
#
loop_
_entity_poly.entity_id
_entity_poly.type
_entity_poly.pdbx_seq_one_letter_code
_entity_poly.pdbx_strand_id
1 'polypeptide(L)'
;MVNVIVRTGAENIIAAIDTCVPVDEADVVISTVHVAKGLEWRHVRISADFRPPKLDDAGEVIPLGSEEMMILYVAITRAKRHLDAQNLAWLLDYTAGVES
;
A
#
# COMPACT_ATOMS: atom_id res chain seq x y z
N MET A 1 -10.58 -10.85 -6.52
CA MET A 1 -10.20 -10.98 -7.95
C MET A 1 -11.41 -11.05 -8.88
N VAL A 2 -12.40 -11.93 -8.63
CA VAL A 2 -13.65 -12.01 -9.45
C VAL A 2 -14.36 -10.65 -9.59
N ASN A 3 -14.45 -9.88 -8.51
CA ASN A 3 -15.13 -8.57 -8.51
C ASN A 3 -14.41 -7.50 -9.36
N VAL A 4 -13.10 -7.63 -9.57
CA VAL A 4 -12.33 -6.69 -10.43
C VAL A 4 -12.66 -6.93 -11.90
N ILE A 5 -12.76 -8.20 -12.30
CA ILE A 5 -13.17 -8.60 -13.66
C ILE A 5 -14.60 -8.15 -13.92
N VAL A 6 -15.52 -8.36 -12.98
CA VAL A 6 -16.92 -7.95 -13.11
C VAL A 6 -17.06 -6.43 -13.29
N ARG A 7 -16.28 -5.62 -12.57
CA ARG A 7 -16.33 -4.16 -12.65
C ARG A 7 -15.64 -3.58 -13.88
N THR A 8 -14.51 -4.17 -14.26
CA THR A 8 -13.59 -3.57 -15.25
C THR A 8 -13.75 -4.19 -16.64
N GLY A 9 -14.29 -5.41 -16.74
CA GLY A 9 -14.27 -6.20 -17.97
C GLY A 9 -12.94 -6.97 -18.11
N ALA A 10 -13.00 -8.21 -18.58
CA ALA A 10 -11.81 -9.06 -18.73
C ALA A 10 -10.90 -8.53 -19.85
N GLU A 11 -11.51 -8.07 -20.94
CA GLU A 11 -10.87 -7.48 -22.11
C GLU A 11 -10.05 -6.23 -21.76
N ASN A 12 -10.56 -5.37 -20.88
CA ASN A 12 -9.84 -4.18 -20.44
C ASN A 12 -8.64 -4.53 -19.56
N ILE A 13 -8.74 -5.59 -18.75
CA ILE A 13 -7.62 -6.07 -17.93
C ILE A 13 -6.54 -6.67 -18.83
N ILE A 14 -6.91 -7.48 -19.82
CA ILE A 14 -5.98 -8.06 -20.78
C ILE A 14 -5.27 -6.94 -21.56
N ALA A 15 -6.03 -5.99 -22.10
CA ALA A 15 -5.45 -4.86 -22.82
C ALA A 15 -4.48 -4.03 -21.95
N ALA A 16 -4.79 -3.82 -20.67
CA ALA A 16 -3.89 -3.13 -19.75
C ALA A 16 -2.58 -3.92 -19.53
N ILE A 17 -2.67 -5.24 -19.37
CA ILE A 17 -1.50 -6.12 -19.21
C ILE A 17 -0.64 -6.10 -20.49
N ASP A 18 -1.26 -6.14 -21.67
CA ASP A 18 -0.55 -6.11 -22.95
C ASP A 18 0.21 -4.78 -23.19
N THR A 19 -0.17 -3.71 -22.49
CA THR A 19 0.52 -2.41 -22.54
C THR A 19 1.61 -2.24 -21.48
N CYS A 20 1.81 -3.22 -20.59
CA CYS A 20 2.88 -3.14 -19.59
C CYS A 20 4.26 -3.21 -20.23
N VAL A 21 5.18 -2.43 -19.69
CA VAL A 21 6.58 -2.34 -20.12
C VAL A 21 7.52 -2.62 -18.94
N PRO A 22 8.83 -2.86 -19.18
CA PRO A 22 9.82 -2.89 -18.12
C PRO A 22 9.78 -1.65 -17.21
N VAL A 23 10.15 -1.83 -15.94
CA VAL A 23 10.03 -0.80 -14.89
C VAL A 23 10.79 0.49 -15.20
N ASP A 24 11.90 0.38 -15.93
CA ASP A 24 12.75 1.50 -16.37
C ASP A 24 12.17 2.29 -17.55
N GLU A 25 11.21 1.71 -18.28
CA GLU A 25 10.49 2.34 -19.39
C GLU A 25 9.09 2.83 -18.97
N ALA A 26 8.61 2.43 -17.79
CA ALA A 26 7.25 2.72 -17.33
C ALA A 26 7.08 4.15 -16.80
N ASP A 27 6.00 4.82 -17.23
CA ASP A 27 5.57 6.09 -16.63
C ASP A 27 5.05 5.92 -15.20
N VAL A 28 4.37 4.79 -14.94
CA VAL A 28 3.77 4.45 -13.64
C VAL A 28 4.00 2.98 -13.35
N VAL A 29 4.41 2.68 -12.12
CA VAL A 29 4.58 1.32 -11.61
C VAL A 29 3.55 1.07 -10.51
N ILE A 30 2.69 0.08 -10.72
CA ILE A 30 1.76 -0.42 -9.70
C ILE A 30 2.30 -1.75 -9.20
N SER A 31 2.50 -1.86 -7.89
CA SER A 31 3.07 -3.06 -7.31
C SER A 31 2.58 -3.29 -5.89
N THR A 32 2.74 -4.51 -5.40
CA THR A 32 2.58 -4.80 -3.98
C THR A 32 3.83 -4.35 -3.22
N VAL A 33 3.67 -4.04 -1.94
CA VAL A 33 4.79 -3.59 -1.10
C VAL A 33 5.91 -4.64 -1.02
N HIS A 34 5.55 -5.92 -1.02
CA HIS A 34 6.51 -7.03 -1.02
C HIS A 34 7.43 -7.01 -2.24
N VAL A 35 6.87 -6.79 -3.44
CA VAL A 35 7.65 -6.69 -4.68
C VAL A 35 8.46 -5.39 -4.71
N ALA A 36 7.96 -4.32 -4.10
CA ALA A 36 8.66 -3.04 -4.01
C ALA A 36 9.87 -3.05 -3.03
N LYS A 37 10.06 -4.11 -2.24
CA LYS A 37 11.16 -4.19 -1.27
C LYS A 37 12.52 -4.10 -1.98
N GLY A 38 13.35 -3.15 -1.56
CA GLY A 38 14.67 -2.90 -2.16
C GLY A 38 14.65 -1.99 -3.40
N LEU A 39 13.46 -1.63 -3.89
CA LEU A 39 13.27 -0.66 -4.97
C LEU A 39 12.88 0.72 -4.42
N GLU A 40 13.10 1.78 -5.17
CA GLU A 40 12.80 3.14 -4.71
C GLU A 40 12.44 4.07 -5.88
N TRP A 41 11.48 4.97 -5.67
CA TRP A 41 10.99 5.90 -6.68
C TRP A 41 11.01 7.35 -6.18
N ARG A 42 11.03 8.32 -7.11
CA ARG A 42 11.00 9.76 -6.76
C ARG A 42 9.72 10.13 -6.01
N HIS A 43 8.59 9.64 -6.49
CA HIS A 43 7.27 9.87 -5.91
C HIS A 43 6.58 8.52 -5.70
N VAL A 44 5.98 8.31 -4.53
CA VAL A 44 5.22 7.10 -4.21
C VAL A 44 3.87 7.51 -3.65
N ARG A 45 2.81 6.81 -4.07
CA ARG A 45 1.46 6.91 -3.50
C ARG A 45 1.11 5.59 -2.84
N ILE A 46 0.59 5.66 -1.61
CA ILE A 46 0.13 4.47 -0.89
C ILE A 46 -1.36 4.23 -1.14
N SER A 47 -1.71 3.01 -1.54
CA SER A 47 -3.09 2.55 -1.71
C SER A 47 -3.85 2.53 -0.36
N ALA A 48 -5.18 2.47 -0.41
CA ALA A 48 -6.05 2.39 0.76
C ALA A 48 -6.10 1.00 1.43
N ASP A 49 -5.13 0.13 1.12
CA ASP A 49 -5.09 -1.25 1.61
C ASP A 49 -4.65 -1.35 3.09
N PHE A 50 -3.88 -0.37 3.59
CA PHE A 50 -3.52 -0.26 5.01
C PHE A 50 -4.67 0.38 5.78
N ARG A 51 -5.27 -0.40 6.68
CA ARG A 51 -6.44 0.04 7.45
C ARG A 51 -6.03 0.55 8.82
N PRO A 52 -6.79 1.50 9.40
CA PRO A 52 -6.58 1.89 10.79
C PRO A 52 -6.78 0.68 11.72
N PRO A 53 -6.12 0.68 12.89
CA PRO A 53 -6.27 -0.37 13.88
C PRO A 53 -7.72 -0.47 14.35
N LYS A 54 -8.10 -1.68 14.76
CA LYS A 54 -9.41 -1.93 15.37
C LYS A 54 -9.42 -1.46 16.82
N LEU A 55 -10.62 -1.25 17.34
CA LEU A 55 -10.85 -1.06 18.77
C LEU A 55 -11.27 -2.39 19.41
N ASP A 56 -10.91 -2.60 20.66
CA ASP A 56 -11.43 -3.68 21.48
C ASP A 56 -12.82 -3.34 22.08
N ASP A 57 -13.36 -4.24 22.89
CA ASP A 57 -14.67 -4.06 23.53
C ASP A 57 -14.70 -2.89 24.53
N ALA A 58 -13.54 -2.45 25.02
CA ALA A 58 -13.39 -1.30 25.90
C ALA A 58 -13.21 0.02 25.14
N GLY A 59 -13.09 -0.03 23.81
CA GLY A 59 -12.84 1.13 22.96
C GLY A 59 -11.36 1.51 22.86
N GLU A 60 -10.46 0.67 23.34
CA GLU A 60 -9.01 0.88 23.28
C GLU A 60 -8.45 0.39 21.94
N VAL A 61 -7.42 1.06 21.45
CA VAL A 61 -6.78 0.72 20.17
C VAL A 61 -6.04 -0.61 20.30
N ILE A 62 -6.40 -1.58 19.47
CA ILE A 62 -5.66 -2.83 19.33
C ILE A 62 -4.35 -2.53 18.58
N PRO A 63 -3.17 -2.79 19.16
CA PRO A 63 -1.90 -2.57 18.49
C PRO A 63 -1.81 -3.34 17.17
N LEU A 64 -1.18 -2.71 16.18
CA LEU A 64 -0.87 -3.36 14.92
C LEU A 64 0.22 -4.42 15.13
N GLY A 65 0.09 -5.53 14.41
CA GLY A 65 1.09 -6.59 14.42
C GLY A 65 2.43 -6.09 13.88
N SER A 66 3.52 -6.64 14.40
CA SER A 66 4.89 -6.30 13.99
C SER A 66 5.11 -6.43 12.47
N GLU A 67 4.53 -7.45 11.83
CA GLU A 67 4.63 -7.64 10.38
C GLU A 67 3.96 -6.52 9.57
N GLU A 68 2.77 -6.08 9.98
CA GLU A 68 2.04 -5.01 9.31
C GLU A 68 2.81 -3.67 9.41
N MET A 69 3.37 -3.38 10.59
CA MET A 69 4.20 -2.20 10.81
C MET A 69 5.49 -2.24 9.98
N MET A 70 6.13 -3.42 9.83
CA MET A 70 7.29 -3.57 8.96
C MET A 70 6.93 -3.36 7.48
N ILE A 71 5.80 -3.89 7.01
CA ILE A 71 5.35 -3.68 5.64
C ILE A 71 5.04 -2.20 5.40
N LEU A 72 4.36 -1.53 6.34
CA LEU A 72 4.08 -0.10 6.28
C LEU A 72 5.37 0.72 6.21
N TYR A 73 6.36 0.39 7.06
CA TYR A 73 7.69 1.00 7.02
C TYR A 73 8.38 0.82 5.66
N VAL A 74 8.34 -0.40 5.09
CA VAL A 74 8.90 -0.66 3.76
C VAL A 74 8.20 0.23 2.73
N ALA A 75 6.88 0.28 2.73
CA ALA A 75 6.08 1.06 1.78
C ALA A 75 6.43 2.56 1.81
N ILE A 76 6.46 3.15 3.03
CA ILE A 76 6.78 4.56 3.26
C ILE A 76 8.20 4.89 2.77
N THR A 77 9.17 4.02 3.07
CA THR A 77 10.58 4.25 2.74
C THR A 77 10.92 4.01 1.26
N ARG A 78 9.97 3.59 0.42
CA ARG A 78 10.22 3.50 -1.04
C ARG A 78 10.26 4.88 -1.72
N ALA A 79 9.73 5.92 -1.05
CA ALA A 79 9.69 7.28 -1.57
C ALA A 79 11.03 8.02 -1.34
N LYS A 80 11.60 8.57 -2.41
CA LYS A 80 12.84 9.39 -2.34
C LYS A 80 12.60 10.88 -2.13
N ARG A 81 11.51 11.43 -2.67
CA ARG A 81 11.23 12.88 -2.60
C ARG A 81 9.84 13.20 -2.10
N HIS A 82 8.82 12.50 -2.59
CA HIS A 82 7.44 12.76 -2.19
C HIS A 82 6.72 11.46 -1.88
N LEU A 83 6.02 11.45 -0.75
CA LEU A 83 5.13 10.39 -0.35
C LEU A 83 3.70 10.95 -0.29
N ASP A 84 2.83 10.44 -1.13
CA ASP A 84 1.38 10.63 -1.00
C ASP A 84 0.84 9.54 -0.08
N ALA A 85 0.70 9.90 1.20
CA ALA A 85 0.26 9.03 2.29
C ALA A 85 -1.12 9.44 2.84
N GLN A 86 -1.99 10.04 2.02
CA GLN A 86 -3.33 10.46 2.46
C GLN A 86 -4.14 9.29 3.07
N ASN A 87 -4.02 8.10 2.50
CA ASN A 87 -4.66 6.88 3.01
C ASN A 87 -4.08 6.38 4.34
N LEU A 88 -2.99 6.97 4.81
CA LEU A 88 -2.33 6.67 6.08
C LEU A 88 -2.49 7.81 7.09
N ALA A 89 -3.40 8.77 6.87
CA ALA A 89 -3.58 9.91 7.78
C ALA A 89 -3.83 9.50 9.24
N TRP A 90 -4.48 8.35 9.46
CA TRP A 90 -4.72 7.75 10.77
C TRP A 90 -3.44 7.44 11.55
N LEU A 91 -2.30 7.26 10.87
CA LEU A 91 -1.02 6.97 11.50
C LEU A 91 -0.50 8.16 12.34
N LEU A 92 -0.95 9.38 12.04
CA LEU A 92 -0.58 10.58 12.80
C LEU A 92 -1.13 10.57 14.22
N ASP A 93 -2.27 9.91 14.44
CA ASP A 93 -2.94 9.79 15.73
C ASP A 93 -2.69 8.42 16.40
N TYR A 94 -1.81 7.59 15.82
CA TYR A 94 -1.57 6.23 16.29
C TYR A 94 -0.58 6.18 17.47
N THR A 95 -1.06 5.81 18.66
CA THR A 95 -0.25 5.81 19.90
C THR A 95 -0.07 4.42 20.54
N ALA A 96 -0.73 3.38 20.02
CA ALA A 96 -0.80 2.05 20.66
C ALA A 96 0.49 1.22 20.57
N GLY A 97 1.54 1.71 19.90
CA GLY A 97 2.81 0.99 19.76
C GLY A 97 2.72 -0.18 18.79
N VAL A 98 3.55 -1.21 18.97
CA VAL A 98 3.54 -2.41 18.12
C VAL A 98 3.27 -3.61 19.02
N GLU A 99 2.44 -4.55 18.56
CA GLU A 99 2.23 -5.81 19.27
C GLU A 99 3.57 -6.55 19.45
N SER A 100 3.86 -6.94 20.70
CA SER A 100 5.12 -7.55 21.13
C SER A 100 5.23 -9.03 20.81
#